data_AF-A0A1C3TWX9-F1
#
_entry.id   AF-A0A1C3TWX9-F1
#
_cell.length_a   1.000
_cell.length_b   1.000
_cell.length_c   1.000
_cell.angle_alpha   90.00
_cell.angle_beta   90.00
_cell.angle_gamma   90.00
#
_symmetry.space_group_name_H-M   'P 1'
#
loop_
_entity.id
_entity.type
_entity.pdbx_description
1 polymer ?
#
loop_
_entity_poly.entity_id
_entity_poly.type
_entity_poly.pdbx_seq_one_letter_code
_entity_poly.pdbx_strand_id
1 'polypeptide(L)'
;MFIIAQLSDFHVRPHGKKAYGDIDTNAMFHDAIDAVLNLDPQPDCVVVSGDLTDCGLEEEYEIVAAGLARLPMPVFVIPGNHDRREQFIRSLRPRHRYLPSDGFINFVVDDFPVRLIFLDSVEVGQTHGTFCAARQQWLREVLAAGGGKPTVNIIHHPPFLVGADGMDELGISEATALNAIIKDHPDIERVLCGHYHRSITVRYAGTVGYVAPSTAHQVALDLGPGHGNRFIKEPPGFALHCWRPDMGISSHLVPIGDYGRPFDIAPDRDDPGIEDRKSLPTLLGRAEAVVAEAAARLVAMQSTPLRTERKDGLDIVTEADLTSEAIVVAGLKALTPDAGILAEESGASQGDHAARWIIDPLDGTINYARGLPWFSVTVAYEVGGETKLGLINAPKIGLTARYLAGEGATIDGAPARVSTTRSLSDAVVSVILTSHFSPDEVQRTTRVIELLGKVARGVRIVVSGAVETAMVASGRLDGFVSLKADIVSHAAAMPMVWAGGGQVTTLTGRPCRNDDLDKIASNGLIHEELLALVRHALQ
;
A
#
# COMPACT_ATOMS: atom_id res chain seq x y z
N MET A 1 -14.26 -1.31 -15.39
CA MET A 1 -14.55 -2.52 -14.59
C MET A 1 -15.92 -2.98 -15.01
N PHE A 2 -16.14 -4.27 -15.21
CA PHE A 2 -17.43 -4.86 -15.57
C PHE A 2 -17.78 -5.94 -14.53
N ILE A 3 -18.96 -5.90 -13.92
CA ILE A 3 -19.38 -6.75 -12.81
C ILE A 3 -20.62 -7.54 -13.21
N ILE A 4 -20.52 -8.87 -13.08
CA ILE A 4 -21.63 -9.80 -13.31
C ILE A 4 -22.01 -10.43 -11.97
N ALA A 5 -23.27 -10.36 -11.57
CA ALA A 5 -23.78 -11.20 -10.49
C ALA A 5 -24.34 -12.51 -11.04
N GLN A 6 -23.75 -13.65 -10.67
CA GLN A 6 -24.26 -14.97 -11.01
C GLN A 6 -25.10 -15.52 -9.85
N LEU A 7 -26.40 -15.60 -10.08
CA LEU A 7 -27.36 -16.32 -9.26
C LEU A 7 -27.62 -17.71 -9.84
N SER A 8 -28.00 -18.68 -9.01
CA SER A 8 -28.30 -20.04 -9.47
C SER A 8 -29.24 -20.77 -8.53
N ASP A 9 -29.95 -21.75 -9.08
CA ASP A 9 -30.67 -22.80 -8.34
C ASP A 9 -31.61 -22.22 -7.27
N PHE A 10 -32.62 -21.46 -7.72
CA PHE A 10 -33.61 -20.83 -6.86
C PHE A 10 -34.57 -21.86 -6.26
N HIS A 11 -34.97 -22.86 -7.06
CA HIS A 11 -36.01 -23.83 -6.71
C HIS A 11 -37.30 -23.17 -6.16
N VAL A 12 -37.74 -22.09 -6.81
CA VAL A 12 -39.00 -21.42 -6.44
C VAL A 12 -40.16 -22.41 -6.52
N ARG A 13 -41.04 -22.34 -5.53
CA ARG A 13 -42.25 -23.16 -5.39
C ARG A 13 -43.52 -22.30 -5.49
N PRO A 14 -44.71 -22.90 -5.73
CA PRO A 14 -45.99 -22.21 -5.63
C PRO A 14 -46.19 -21.57 -4.25
N HIS A 15 -47.04 -20.55 -4.15
CA HIS A 15 -47.30 -19.86 -2.89
C HIS A 15 -47.75 -20.84 -1.79
N GLY A 16 -47.18 -20.68 -0.59
CA GLY A 16 -47.47 -21.53 0.56
C GLY A 16 -46.89 -22.94 0.49
N LYS A 17 -46.08 -23.27 -0.52
CA LYS A 17 -45.33 -24.53 -0.60
C LYS A 17 -43.86 -24.29 -0.22
N LYS A 18 -43.29 -25.26 0.49
CA LYS A 18 -41.86 -25.33 0.78
C LYS A 18 -41.22 -26.39 -0.10
N ALA A 19 -39.99 -26.13 -0.56
CA ALA A 19 -39.19 -27.14 -1.24
C ALA A 19 -38.71 -28.18 -0.23
N TYR A 20 -38.64 -29.44 -0.65
CA TYR A 20 -38.15 -30.57 0.15
C TYR A 20 -38.76 -30.66 1.56
N GLY A 21 -40.02 -30.24 1.72
CA GLY A 21 -40.81 -30.31 2.94
C GLY A 21 -40.61 -29.15 3.93
N ASP A 22 -39.42 -28.54 4.02
CA ASP A 22 -39.11 -27.57 5.07
C ASP A 22 -38.24 -26.37 4.65
N ILE A 23 -37.95 -26.22 3.36
CA ILE A 23 -37.10 -25.13 2.86
C ILE A 23 -37.99 -24.07 2.18
N ASP A 24 -38.03 -22.86 2.74
CA ASP A 24 -38.76 -21.74 2.16
C ASP A 24 -37.92 -21.06 1.08
N THR A 25 -37.82 -21.72 -0.07
CA THR A 25 -37.03 -21.25 -1.22
C THR A 25 -37.54 -19.93 -1.78
N ASN A 26 -38.82 -19.60 -1.60
CA ASN A 26 -39.38 -18.33 -2.06
C ASN A 26 -38.87 -17.16 -1.21
N ALA A 27 -38.85 -17.30 0.11
CA ALA A 27 -38.25 -16.30 0.99
C ALA A 27 -36.76 -16.12 0.68
N MET A 28 -36.01 -17.23 0.57
CA MET A 28 -34.57 -17.19 0.25
C MET A 28 -34.27 -16.58 -1.13
N PHE A 29 -35.13 -16.85 -2.12
CA PHE A 29 -35.04 -16.19 -3.43
C PHE A 29 -35.20 -14.68 -3.31
N HIS A 30 -36.18 -14.19 -2.54
CA HIS A 30 -36.34 -12.76 -2.31
C HIS A 30 -35.16 -12.15 -1.55
N ASP A 31 -34.61 -12.84 -0.54
CA ASP A 31 -33.40 -12.43 0.16
C ASP A 31 -32.21 -12.32 -0.78
N ALA A 32 -32.08 -13.23 -1.76
CA ALA A 32 -31.04 -13.17 -2.78
C ALA A 32 -31.18 -11.94 -3.70
N ILE A 33 -32.42 -11.62 -4.11
CA ILE A 33 -32.69 -10.40 -4.89
C ILE A 33 -32.34 -9.14 -4.07
N ASP A 34 -32.70 -9.12 -2.79
CA ASP A 34 -32.39 -8.00 -1.90
C ASP A 34 -30.88 -7.85 -1.67
N ALA A 35 -30.16 -8.97 -1.54
CA ALA A 35 -28.71 -8.97 -1.42
C ALA A 35 -28.03 -8.35 -2.65
N VAL A 36 -28.50 -8.66 -3.87
CA VAL A 36 -27.99 -8.04 -5.10
C VAL A 36 -28.32 -6.54 -5.17
N LEU A 37 -29.53 -6.13 -4.78
CA LEU A 37 -29.95 -4.72 -4.77
C LEU A 37 -29.12 -3.86 -3.80
N ASN A 38 -28.60 -4.47 -2.72
CA ASN A 38 -27.81 -3.81 -1.69
C ASN A 38 -26.30 -3.74 -1.98
N LEU A 39 -25.85 -4.25 -3.13
CA LEU A 39 -24.44 -4.15 -3.52
C LEU A 39 -24.06 -2.71 -3.90
N ASP A 40 -22.87 -2.30 -3.46
CA ASP A 40 -22.21 -1.06 -3.87
C ASP A 40 -20.73 -1.36 -4.22
N PRO A 41 -20.32 -1.21 -5.49
CA PRO A 41 -21.13 -0.81 -6.64
C PRO A 41 -22.15 -1.88 -7.05
N GLN A 42 -23.24 -1.45 -7.70
CA GLN A 42 -24.21 -2.36 -8.31
C GLN A 42 -23.58 -3.13 -9.50
N PRO A 43 -23.99 -4.39 -9.75
CA PRO A 43 -23.53 -5.15 -10.90
C PRO A 43 -24.09 -4.56 -12.22
N ASP A 44 -23.31 -4.67 -13.29
CA ASP A 44 -23.71 -4.22 -14.63
C ASP A 44 -24.78 -5.13 -15.25
N CYS A 45 -24.76 -6.42 -14.89
CA CYS A 45 -25.83 -7.36 -15.23
C CYS A 45 -25.92 -8.51 -14.22
N VAL A 46 -27.06 -9.21 -14.25
CA VAL A 46 -27.29 -10.46 -13.51
C VAL A 46 -27.43 -11.60 -14.50
N VAL A 47 -26.78 -12.73 -14.20
CA VAL A 47 -26.96 -14.00 -14.90
C VAL A 47 -27.57 -15.03 -13.95
N VAL A 48 -28.54 -15.78 -14.43
CA VAL A 48 -29.16 -16.89 -13.69
C VAL A 48 -28.86 -18.21 -14.40
N SER A 49 -28.03 -19.05 -13.77
CA SER A 49 -27.48 -20.27 -14.37
C SER A 49 -28.34 -21.53 -14.16
N GLY A 50 -29.67 -21.40 -14.23
CA GLY A 50 -30.62 -22.53 -14.22
C GLY A 50 -31.28 -22.82 -12.87
N ASP A 51 -32.20 -23.79 -12.92
CA ASP A 51 -33.11 -24.21 -11.85
C ASP A 51 -33.82 -23.03 -11.16
N LEU A 52 -34.46 -22.21 -12.01
CA LEU A 52 -35.25 -21.05 -11.57
C LEU A 52 -36.47 -21.51 -10.76
N THR A 53 -37.03 -22.66 -11.13
CA THR A 53 -38.21 -23.25 -10.53
C THR A 53 -37.88 -24.67 -10.07
N ASP A 54 -38.63 -25.20 -9.11
CA ASP A 54 -38.41 -26.59 -8.65
C ASP A 54 -39.15 -27.63 -9.49
N CYS A 55 -40.26 -27.25 -10.14
CA CYS A 55 -41.14 -28.18 -10.85
C CYS A 55 -41.49 -27.73 -12.29
N GLY A 56 -41.04 -26.55 -12.71
CA GLY A 56 -41.34 -25.97 -14.03
C GLY A 56 -42.81 -25.55 -14.19
N LEU A 57 -43.47 -25.13 -13.11
CA LEU A 57 -44.88 -24.73 -13.12
C LEU A 57 -45.05 -23.24 -13.48
N GLU A 58 -46.20 -22.90 -14.09
CA GLU A 58 -46.53 -21.52 -14.47
C GLU A 58 -46.44 -20.54 -13.28
N GLU A 59 -47.03 -20.91 -12.15
CA GLU A 59 -47.01 -20.08 -10.92
C GLU A 59 -45.59 -19.85 -10.38
N GLU A 60 -44.70 -20.85 -10.48
CA GLU A 60 -43.31 -20.71 -10.05
C GLU A 60 -42.59 -19.66 -10.91
N TYR A 61 -42.79 -19.71 -12.23
CA TYR A 61 -42.23 -18.71 -13.14
C TYR A 61 -42.82 -17.30 -12.95
N GLU A 62 -44.08 -17.17 -12.55
CA GLU A 62 -44.69 -15.87 -12.24
C GLU A 62 -43.98 -15.21 -11.05
N ILE A 63 -43.69 -15.98 -10.00
CA ILE A 63 -42.93 -15.52 -8.82
C ILE A 63 -41.51 -15.12 -9.22
N VAL A 64 -40.82 -15.97 -9.99
CA VAL A 64 -39.48 -15.67 -10.49
C VAL A 64 -39.48 -14.39 -11.32
N ALA A 65 -40.40 -14.25 -12.28
CA ALA A 65 -40.50 -13.08 -13.13
C ALA A 65 -40.77 -11.79 -12.33
N ALA A 66 -41.59 -11.86 -11.29
CA ALA A 66 -41.86 -10.73 -10.40
C ALA A 66 -40.62 -10.35 -9.57
N GLY A 67 -39.89 -11.33 -9.04
CA GLY A 67 -38.66 -11.10 -8.29
C GLY A 67 -37.54 -10.49 -9.14
N LEU A 68 -37.28 -11.07 -10.31
CA LEU A 68 -36.25 -10.57 -11.24
C LEU A 68 -36.56 -9.17 -11.76
N ALA A 69 -37.84 -8.81 -11.93
CA ALA A 69 -38.24 -7.46 -12.38
C ALA A 69 -37.90 -6.34 -11.39
N ARG A 70 -37.50 -6.67 -10.15
CA ARG A 70 -37.06 -5.69 -9.15
C ARG A 70 -35.63 -5.19 -9.42
N LEU A 71 -34.83 -5.97 -10.14
CA LEU A 71 -33.43 -5.65 -10.44
C LEU A 71 -33.38 -4.56 -11.52
N PRO A 72 -32.68 -3.42 -11.29
CA PRO A 72 -32.64 -2.31 -12.25
C PRO A 72 -31.72 -2.55 -13.44
N MET A 73 -30.81 -3.52 -13.32
CA MET A 73 -29.87 -3.92 -14.37
C MET A 73 -30.44 -5.06 -15.25
N PRO A 74 -29.90 -5.28 -16.47
CA PRO A 74 -30.29 -6.41 -17.30
C PRO A 74 -30.09 -7.77 -16.62
N VAL A 75 -31.09 -8.64 -16.75
CA VAL A 75 -31.07 -10.02 -16.21
C VAL A 75 -31.16 -11.01 -17.36
N PHE A 76 -30.19 -11.93 -17.41
CA PHE A 76 -30.11 -13.00 -18.40
C PHE A 76 -30.28 -14.35 -17.73
N VAL A 77 -31.10 -15.22 -18.31
CA VAL A 77 -31.52 -16.48 -17.68
C VAL A 77 -31.41 -17.65 -18.65
N ILE A 78 -30.97 -18.80 -18.15
CA ILE A 78 -31.02 -20.10 -18.83
C ILE A 78 -31.78 -21.11 -17.96
N PRO A 79 -32.35 -22.18 -18.54
CA PRO A 79 -33.02 -23.22 -17.77
C PRO A 79 -32.04 -24.20 -17.13
N GLY A 80 -32.44 -24.81 -16.02
CA GLY A 80 -31.82 -26.04 -15.50
C GLY A 80 -32.74 -27.27 -15.63
N ASN A 81 -32.33 -28.42 -15.08
CA ASN A 81 -33.10 -29.66 -15.24
C ASN A 81 -34.45 -29.66 -14.50
N HIS A 82 -34.67 -28.78 -13.53
CA HIS A 82 -35.97 -28.58 -12.88
C HIS A 82 -36.91 -27.68 -13.70
N ASP A 83 -36.37 -26.95 -14.68
CA ASP A 83 -37.14 -26.08 -15.55
C ASP A 83 -37.75 -26.83 -16.75
N ARG A 84 -38.85 -26.30 -17.27
CA ARG A 84 -39.51 -26.83 -18.48
C ARG A 84 -39.43 -25.81 -19.60
N ARG A 85 -38.61 -26.11 -20.61
CA ARG A 85 -38.29 -25.21 -21.75
C ARG A 85 -39.51 -24.47 -22.34
N GLU A 86 -40.59 -25.16 -22.66
CA GLU A 86 -41.81 -24.54 -23.22
C GLU A 86 -42.45 -23.53 -22.25
N GLN A 87 -42.61 -23.92 -20.99
CA GLN A 87 -43.20 -23.06 -19.96
C GLN A 87 -42.27 -21.90 -19.59
N PHE A 88 -40.96 -22.14 -19.54
CA PHE A 88 -39.93 -21.12 -19.34
C PHE A 88 -40.04 -20.02 -20.40
N ILE A 89 -40.04 -20.40 -21.69
CA ILE A 89 -40.18 -19.45 -22.80
C ILE A 89 -41.51 -18.71 -22.70
N ARG A 90 -42.62 -19.43 -22.51
CA ARG A 90 -43.96 -18.84 -22.43
C ARG A 90 -44.07 -17.79 -21.32
N SER A 91 -43.50 -18.08 -20.15
CA SER A 91 -43.65 -17.24 -18.95
C SER A 91 -42.67 -16.06 -18.92
N LEU A 92 -41.43 -16.26 -19.38
CA LEU A 92 -40.35 -15.28 -19.23
C LEU A 92 -40.12 -14.42 -20.47
N ARG A 93 -40.33 -14.92 -21.69
CA ARG A 93 -40.11 -14.18 -22.95
C ARG A 93 -40.82 -12.82 -23.03
N PRO A 94 -42.05 -12.62 -22.50
CA PRO A 94 -42.69 -11.30 -22.53
C PRO A 94 -41.85 -10.19 -21.90
N ARG A 95 -41.03 -10.52 -20.89
CA ARG A 95 -40.10 -9.59 -20.20
C ARG A 95 -38.65 -9.75 -20.65
N HIS A 96 -38.26 -10.94 -21.09
CA HIS A 96 -36.91 -11.30 -21.54
C HIS A 96 -36.88 -11.56 -23.05
N ARG A 97 -36.96 -10.49 -23.85
CA ARG A 97 -37.12 -10.58 -25.33
C ARG A 97 -35.94 -11.20 -26.07
N TYR A 98 -34.77 -11.31 -25.43
CA TYR A 98 -33.58 -11.98 -25.98
C TYR A 98 -33.73 -13.50 -26.05
N LEU A 99 -34.67 -14.08 -25.29
CA LEU A 99 -34.94 -15.53 -25.35
C LEU A 99 -35.41 -15.90 -26.78
N PRO A 100 -35.18 -17.13 -27.25
CA PRO A 100 -35.74 -17.62 -28.50
C PRO A 100 -37.25 -17.92 -28.38
N SER A 101 -37.95 -18.04 -29.50
CA SER A 101 -39.40 -18.32 -29.54
C SER A 101 -39.72 -19.79 -29.26
N ASP A 102 -38.76 -20.66 -29.57
CA ASP A 102 -38.84 -22.10 -29.59
C ASP A 102 -37.42 -22.69 -29.66
N GLY A 103 -37.29 -24.01 -29.49
CA GLY A 103 -36.01 -24.70 -29.54
C GLY A 103 -35.11 -24.44 -28.33
N PHE A 104 -33.82 -24.78 -28.45
CA PHE A 104 -32.83 -24.63 -27.38
C PHE A 104 -32.65 -23.17 -26.98
N ILE A 105 -32.58 -22.91 -25.68
CA ILE A 105 -32.38 -21.57 -25.12
C ILE A 105 -30.90 -21.18 -25.15
N ASN A 106 -30.35 -21.10 -26.37
CA ASN A 106 -28.99 -20.63 -26.63
C ASN A 106 -29.04 -19.20 -27.16
N PHE A 107 -28.23 -18.30 -26.60
CA PHE A 107 -28.14 -16.92 -27.09
C PHE A 107 -26.82 -16.26 -26.67
N VAL A 108 -26.54 -15.09 -27.27
CA VAL A 108 -25.30 -14.33 -27.05
C VAL A 108 -25.67 -12.90 -26.67
N VAL A 109 -24.95 -12.35 -25.70
CA VAL A 109 -24.97 -10.93 -25.35
C VAL A 109 -23.58 -10.38 -25.55
N ASP A 110 -23.44 -9.42 -26.47
CA ASP A 110 -22.13 -8.92 -26.92
C ASP A 110 -21.96 -7.41 -26.77
N ASP A 111 -22.90 -6.75 -26.09
CA ASP A 111 -22.91 -5.29 -25.91
C ASP A 111 -21.98 -4.81 -24.77
N PHE A 112 -21.41 -5.74 -23.99
CA PHE A 112 -20.52 -5.46 -22.86
C PHE A 112 -19.04 -5.61 -23.24
N PRO A 113 -18.09 -5.16 -22.40
CA PRO A 113 -16.66 -5.40 -22.63
C PRO A 113 -16.27 -6.89 -22.65
N VAL A 114 -17.05 -7.73 -21.96
CA VAL A 114 -16.95 -9.19 -21.96
C VAL A 114 -18.17 -9.78 -22.66
N ARG A 115 -17.96 -10.68 -23.61
CA ARG A 115 -19.03 -11.39 -24.32
C ARG A 115 -19.62 -12.48 -23.44
N LEU A 116 -20.95 -12.59 -23.39
CA LEU A 116 -21.64 -13.61 -22.60
C LEU A 116 -22.36 -14.59 -23.54
N ILE A 117 -22.06 -15.88 -23.43
CA ILE A 117 -22.69 -16.94 -24.24
C ILE A 117 -23.48 -17.85 -23.30
N PHE A 118 -24.77 -17.95 -23.55
CA PHE A 118 -25.72 -18.70 -22.74
C PHE A 118 -26.09 -20.00 -23.45
N LEU A 119 -26.01 -21.12 -22.73
CA LEU A 119 -26.12 -22.47 -23.26
C LEU A 119 -27.18 -23.29 -22.51
N ASP A 120 -28.09 -23.87 -23.27
CA ASP A 120 -29.12 -24.80 -22.79
C ASP A 120 -28.58 -26.24 -22.82
N SER A 121 -28.34 -26.79 -21.63
CA SER A 121 -27.91 -28.17 -21.43
C SER A 121 -29.04 -29.12 -21.02
N VAL A 122 -30.30 -28.67 -20.98
CA VAL A 122 -31.41 -29.45 -20.43
C VAL A 122 -31.80 -30.59 -21.36
N GLU A 123 -31.77 -31.81 -20.82
CA GLU A 123 -32.34 -33.01 -21.42
C GLU A 123 -33.73 -33.28 -20.80
N VAL A 124 -34.74 -33.46 -21.65
CA VAL A 124 -36.13 -33.52 -21.17
C VAL A 124 -36.34 -34.78 -20.33
N GLY A 125 -36.71 -34.59 -19.07
CA GLY A 125 -37.02 -35.69 -18.13
C GLY A 125 -35.78 -36.36 -17.52
N GLN A 126 -34.59 -35.80 -17.72
CA GLN A 126 -33.35 -36.27 -17.09
C GLN A 126 -32.81 -35.23 -16.12
N THR A 127 -32.11 -35.69 -15.09
CA THR A 127 -31.36 -34.84 -14.16
C THR A 127 -29.99 -34.47 -14.74
N HIS A 128 -29.42 -35.30 -15.60
CA HIS A 128 -28.13 -35.01 -16.23
C HIS A 128 -28.28 -34.07 -17.43
N GLY A 129 -27.19 -33.38 -17.75
CA GLY A 129 -27.12 -32.53 -18.93
C GLY A 129 -26.81 -33.31 -20.22
N THR A 130 -27.24 -32.76 -21.35
CA THR A 130 -26.76 -33.18 -22.67
C THR A 130 -26.31 -31.97 -23.47
N PHE A 131 -25.42 -32.17 -24.44
CA PHE A 131 -24.99 -31.13 -25.36
C PHE A 131 -24.82 -31.71 -26.76
N CYS A 132 -25.96 -32.01 -27.40
CA CYS A 132 -26.02 -32.70 -28.68
C CYS A 132 -25.30 -31.98 -29.83
N ALA A 133 -25.08 -32.67 -30.95
CA ALA A 133 -24.33 -32.17 -32.10
C ALA A 133 -24.83 -30.81 -32.64
N ALA A 134 -26.14 -30.55 -32.60
CA ALA A 134 -26.69 -29.27 -33.04
C ALA A 134 -26.25 -28.09 -32.13
N ARG A 135 -26.22 -28.29 -30.81
CA ARG A 135 -25.75 -27.28 -29.84
C ARG A 135 -24.23 -27.10 -29.90
N GLN A 136 -23.49 -28.19 -30.12
CA GLN A 136 -22.05 -28.14 -30.37
C GLN A 136 -21.72 -27.32 -31.62
N GLN A 137 -22.43 -27.57 -32.73
CA GLN A 137 -22.23 -26.83 -33.97
C GLN A 137 -22.53 -25.35 -33.80
N TRP A 138 -23.65 -25.02 -33.16
CA TRP A 138 -24.01 -23.63 -32.83
C TRP A 138 -22.93 -22.94 -32.01
N LEU A 139 -22.39 -23.60 -30.97
CA LEU A 139 -21.35 -23.02 -30.13
C LEU A 139 -20.06 -22.77 -30.93
N ARG A 140 -19.65 -23.69 -31.82
CA ARG A 140 -18.47 -23.50 -32.69
C ARG A 140 -18.63 -22.28 -33.59
N GLU A 141 -19.80 -22.11 -34.20
CA GLU A 141 -20.09 -20.96 -35.06
C GLU A 141 -20.04 -19.64 -34.27
N VAL A 142 -20.67 -19.63 -33.09
CA VAL A 142 -20.69 -18.47 -32.21
C VAL A 142 -19.28 -18.09 -31.73
N LEU A 143 -18.48 -19.06 -31.29
CA LEU A 143 -17.12 -18.80 -30.82
C LEU A 143 -16.20 -18.34 -31.96
N ALA A 144 -16.30 -18.93 -33.14
CA ALA A 144 -15.56 -18.50 -34.32
C ALA A 144 -15.84 -17.04 -34.70
N ALA A 145 -17.07 -16.55 -34.46
CA ALA A 145 -17.45 -15.16 -34.71
C ALA A 145 -16.99 -14.17 -33.62
N GLY A 146 -16.45 -14.63 -32.49
CA GLY A 146 -16.14 -13.80 -31.33
C GLY A 146 -14.93 -12.87 -31.46
N GLY A 147 -14.06 -13.10 -32.45
CA GLY A 147 -12.94 -12.19 -32.77
C GLY A 147 -11.89 -12.04 -31.64
N GLY A 148 -11.79 -13.00 -30.71
CA GLY A 148 -10.86 -12.97 -29.59
C GLY A 148 -11.27 -12.06 -28.43
N LYS A 149 -12.51 -11.57 -28.41
CA LYS A 149 -13.06 -10.79 -27.29
C LYS A 149 -13.16 -11.67 -26.03
N PRO A 150 -12.78 -11.17 -24.83
CA PRO A 150 -12.94 -11.93 -23.59
C PRO A 150 -14.38 -12.44 -23.45
N THR A 151 -14.52 -13.74 -23.20
CA THR A 151 -15.81 -14.43 -23.28
C THR A 151 -16.09 -15.22 -22.00
N VAL A 152 -17.35 -15.22 -21.56
CA VAL A 152 -17.85 -16.07 -20.48
C VAL A 152 -18.96 -16.96 -21.04
N ASN A 153 -18.84 -18.27 -20.81
CA ASN A 153 -19.89 -19.23 -21.13
C ASN A 153 -20.70 -19.54 -19.88
N ILE A 154 -22.03 -19.55 -20.01
CA ILE A 154 -22.97 -19.84 -18.93
C ILE A 154 -23.77 -21.06 -19.34
N ILE A 155 -23.73 -22.12 -18.53
CA ILE A 155 -24.39 -23.40 -18.79
C ILE A 155 -24.79 -24.05 -17.47
N HIS A 156 -26.00 -24.57 -17.34
CA HIS A 156 -26.46 -25.06 -16.02
C HIS A 156 -25.64 -26.26 -15.51
N HIS A 157 -25.63 -27.36 -16.25
CA HIS A 157 -24.87 -28.56 -15.90
C HIS A 157 -23.36 -28.39 -16.12
N PRO A 158 -22.51 -28.68 -15.12
CA PRO A 158 -21.06 -28.64 -15.26
C PRO A 158 -20.54 -29.64 -16.33
N PRO A 159 -19.69 -29.19 -17.29
CA PRO A 159 -19.00 -30.07 -18.23
C PRO A 159 -17.69 -30.66 -17.70
N PHE A 160 -17.50 -30.64 -16.39
CA PHE A 160 -16.27 -31.06 -15.73
C PHE A 160 -16.57 -31.79 -14.43
N LEU A 161 -15.64 -32.65 -14.05
CA LEU A 161 -15.68 -33.38 -12.78
C LEU A 161 -15.22 -32.48 -11.63
N VAL A 162 -15.84 -32.64 -10.47
CA VAL A 162 -15.52 -31.90 -9.24
C VAL A 162 -15.06 -32.81 -8.09
N GLY A 163 -15.06 -34.13 -8.29
CA GLY A 163 -14.64 -35.11 -7.29
C GLY A 163 -15.72 -35.45 -6.28
N ALA A 164 -16.97 -35.17 -6.60
CA ALA A 164 -18.15 -35.58 -5.82
C ALA A 164 -18.93 -36.59 -6.67
N ASP A 165 -18.66 -37.89 -6.50
CA ASP A 165 -19.12 -38.96 -7.39
C ASP A 165 -20.61 -38.87 -7.74
N GLY A 166 -21.49 -38.67 -6.74
CA GLY A 166 -22.93 -38.57 -6.95
C GLY A 166 -23.38 -37.35 -7.76
N MET A 167 -22.58 -36.27 -7.77
CA MET A 167 -22.82 -35.09 -8.61
C MET A 167 -22.17 -35.24 -9.99
N ASP A 168 -20.97 -35.80 -10.04
CA ASP A 168 -20.22 -36.02 -11.28
C ASP A 168 -20.97 -36.93 -12.28
N GLU A 169 -21.79 -37.86 -11.78
CA GLU A 169 -22.71 -38.67 -12.60
C GLU A 169 -23.84 -37.86 -13.27
N LEU A 170 -24.15 -36.66 -12.75
CA LEU A 170 -25.23 -35.78 -13.21
C LEU A 170 -24.72 -34.63 -14.12
N GLY A 171 -23.42 -34.60 -14.43
CA GLY A 171 -22.84 -33.64 -15.37
C GLY A 171 -23.32 -33.81 -16.82
N ILE A 172 -22.63 -33.15 -17.76
CA ILE A 172 -22.95 -33.26 -19.19
C ILE A 172 -22.42 -34.58 -19.78
N SER A 173 -23.31 -35.37 -20.40
CA SER A 173 -22.93 -36.65 -21.02
C SER A 173 -21.86 -36.51 -22.12
N GLU A 174 -21.94 -35.46 -22.94
CA GLU A 174 -20.95 -35.16 -23.99
C GLU A 174 -19.80 -34.24 -23.54
N ALA A 175 -19.44 -34.25 -22.24
CA ALA A 175 -18.40 -33.39 -21.67
C ALA A 175 -17.12 -33.36 -22.52
N THR A 176 -16.56 -34.52 -22.91
CA THR A 176 -15.34 -34.58 -23.74
C THR A 176 -15.42 -33.76 -25.04
N ALA A 177 -16.58 -33.76 -25.72
CA ALA A 177 -16.75 -33.00 -26.95
C ALA A 177 -16.83 -31.49 -26.69
N LEU A 178 -17.52 -31.10 -25.61
CA LEU A 178 -17.58 -29.70 -25.18
C LEU A 178 -16.20 -29.21 -24.71
N ASN A 179 -15.44 -30.03 -23.97
CA ASN A 179 -14.07 -29.71 -23.54
C ASN A 179 -13.18 -29.39 -24.73
N ALA A 180 -13.30 -30.16 -25.83
CA ALA A 180 -12.54 -29.91 -27.05
C ALA A 180 -12.92 -28.55 -27.69
N ILE A 181 -14.21 -28.21 -27.72
CA ILE A 181 -14.66 -26.90 -28.22
C ILE A 181 -14.07 -25.77 -27.37
N ILE A 182 -14.21 -25.84 -26.04
CA ILE A 182 -13.75 -24.77 -25.14
C ILE A 182 -12.24 -24.59 -25.22
N LYS A 183 -11.48 -25.69 -25.30
CA LYS A 183 -10.01 -25.67 -25.32
C LYS A 183 -9.42 -24.91 -26.51
N ASP A 184 -10.12 -24.89 -27.64
CA ASP A 184 -9.66 -24.21 -28.86
C ASP A 184 -9.89 -22.68 -28.81
N HIS A 185 -10.50 -22.16 -27.74
CA HIS A 185 -10.86 -20.76 -27.57
C HIS A 185 -10.27 -20.17 -26.27
N PRO A 186 -8.99 -19.72 -26.30
CA PRO A 186 -8.32 -19.17 -25.12
C PRO A 186 -8.87 -17.82 -24.66
N ASP A 187 -9.73 -17.17 -25.46
CA ASP A 187 -10.49 -15.98 -25.12
C ASP A 187 -11.61 -16.24 -24.09
N ILE A 188 -11.94 -17.51 -23.82
CA ILE A 188 -12.89 -17.88 -22.78
C ILE A 188 -12.23 -17.71 -21.41
N GLU A 189 -12.67 -16.68 -20.69
CA GLU A 189 -12.23 -16.35 -19.35
C GLU A 189 -12.82 -17.31 -18.32
N ARG A 190 -14.11 -17.66 -18.43
CA ARG A 190 -14.81 -18.53 -17.45
C ARG A 190 -15.91 -19.36 -18.09
N VAL A 191 -16.15 -20.54 -17.51
CA VAL A 191 -17.36 -21.34 -17.73
C VAL A 191 -18.14 -21.42 -16.42
N LEU A 192 -19.27 -20.72 -16.37
CA LEU A 192 -20.12 -20.54 -15.20
C LEU A 192 -21.28 -21.54 -15.20
N CYS A 193 -21.45 -22.25 -14.09
CA CYS A 193 -22.44 -23.32 -13.95
C CYS A 193 -23.26 -23.21 -12.66
N GLY A 194 -24.38 -23.93 -12.62
CA GLY A 194 -25.25 -24.15 -11.45
C GLY A 194 -25.25 -25.62 -11.03
N HIS A 195 -26.43 -26.16 -10.71
CA HIS A 195 -26.74 -27.59 -10.58
C HIS A 195 -26.18 -28.28 -9.31
N TYR A 196 -24.93 -28.01 -8.92
CA TYR A 196 -24.33 -28.66 -7.75
C TYR A 196 -24.56 -27.92 -6.43
N HIS A 197 -25.16 -26.73 -6.46
CA HIS A 197 -25.52 -25.93 -5.27
C HIS A 197 -24.34 -25.78 -4.29
N ARG A 198 -23.13 -25.55 -4.82
CA ARG A 198 -21.93 -25.28 -4.04
C ARG A 198 -21.00 -24.39 -4.86
N SER A 199 -20.29 -23.48 -4.19
CA SER A 199 -19.20 -22.74 -4.81
C SER A 199 -18.03 -23.69 -5.10
N ILE A 200 -17.82 -24.04 -6.36
CA ILE A 200 -16.74 -24.95 -6.78
C ILE A 200 -15.93 -24.28 -7.90
N THR A 201 -14.60 -24.36 -7.80
CA THR A 201 -13.68 -23.84 -8.82
C THR A 201 -12.76 -24.95 -9.29
N VAL A 202 -12.64 -25.12 -10.60
CA VAL A 202 -11.73 -26.09 -11.21
C VAL A 202 -10.97 -25.48 -12.39
N ARG A 203 -9.78 -26.00 -12.68
CA ARG A 203 -9.16 -25.78 -13.99
C ARG A 203 -9.90 -26.63 -15.02
N TYR A 204 -10.33 -26.02 -16.12
CA TYR A 204 -11.18 -26.68 -17.11
C TYR A 204 -10.79 -26.26 -18.53
N ALA A 205 -10.45 -27.22 -19.39
CA ALA A 205 -10.23 -26.98 -20.83
C ALA A 205 -9.31 -25.79 -21.16
N GLY A 206 -8.27 -25.52 -20.37
CA GLY A 206 -7.37 -24.37 -20.58
C GLY A 206 -7.83 -23.06 -19.95
N THR A 207 -9.03 -23.02 -19.37
CA THR A 207 -9.63 -21.92 -18.62
C THR A 207 -10.05 -22.37 -17.20
N VAL A 208 -11.00 -21.66 -16.58
CA VAL A 208 -11.54 -21.94 -15.25
C VAL A 208 -13.05 -22.23 -15.33
N GLY A 209 -13.44 -23.38 -14.79
CA GLY A 209 -14.83 -23.73 -14.51
C GLY A 209 -15.21 -23.24 -13.12
N TYR A 210 -16.40 -22.65 -12.99
CA TYR A 210 -16.94 -22.18 -11.72
C TYR A 210 -18.39 -22.63 -11.58
N VAL A 211 -18.72 -23.27 -10.47
CA VAL A 211 -20.10 -23.57 -10.10
C VAL A 211 -20.53 -22.60 -9.01
N ALA A 212 -21.68 -21.94 -9.21
CA ALA A 212 -22.26 -21.07 -8.20
C ALA A 212 -22.91 -21.88 -7.06
N PRO A 213 -22.88 -21.38 -5.82
CA PRO A 213 -23.75 -21.89 -4.77
C PRO A 213 -25.23 -21.67 -5.15
N SER A 214 -26.13 -22.43 -4.51
CA SER A 214 -27.56 -22.13 -4.58
C SER A 214 -27.86 -20.90 -3.73
N THR A 215 -28.82 -20.10 -4.18
CA THR A 215 -29.39 -19.02 -3.35
C THR A 215 -30.29 -19.53 -2.22
N ALA A 216 -30.53 -20.84 -2.16
CA ALA A 216 -31.34 -21.49 -1.13
C ALA A 216 -30.52 -22.56 -0.40
N HIS A 217 -30.79 -23.84 -0.68
CA HIS A 217 -30.21 -24.97 0.03
C HIS A 217 -29.01 -25.52 -0.73
N GLN A 218 -27.95 -25.85 -0.01
CA GLN A 218 -26.73 -26.38 -0.61
C GLN A 218 -26.80 -27.90 -0.72
N VAL A 219 -26.00 -28.47 -1.60
CA VAL A 219 -25.70 -29.90 -1.56
C VAL A 219 -24.57 -30.11 -0.56
N ALA A 220 -24.69 -31.11 0.33
CA ALA A 220 -23.70 -31.41 1.34
C ALA A 220 -22.37 -31.84 0.70
N LEU A 221 -21.25 -31.35 1.24
CA LEU A 221 -19.93 -31.77 0.79
C LEU A 221 -19.70 -33.25 1.10
N ASP A 222 -19.65 -34.07 0.06
CA ASP A 222 -19.31 -35.49 0.14
C ASP A 222 -18.33 -35.83 -0.98
N LEU A 223 -17.09 -36.14 -0.60
CA LEU A 223 -16.02 -36.56 -1.51
C LEU A 223 -15.77 -38.08 -1.38
N GLY A 224 -16.65 -38.79 -0.68
CA GLY A 224 -16.59 -40.24 -0.50
C GLY A 224 -17.25 -40.97 -1.66
N PRO A 225 -16.74 -42.16 -2.05
CA PRO A 225 -17.29 -42.87 -3.19
C PRO A 225 -18.66 -43.49 -2.88
N GLY A 226 -19.56 -43.43 -3.86
CA GLY A 226 -20.84 -44.17 -3.85
C GLY A 226 -21.91 -43.66 -2.87
N HIS A 227 -21.74 -42.48 -2.28
CA HIS A 227 -22.78 -41.82 -1.50
C HIS A 227 -23.71 -41.00 -2.40
N GLY A 228 -25.02 -41.06 -2.15
CA GLY A 228 -26.00 -40.25 -2.86
C GLY A 228 -25.97 -38.77 -2.43
N ASN A 229 -26.50 -37.90 -3.29
CA ASN A 229 -26.57 -36.46 -3.04
C ASN A 229 -27.52 -36.15 -1.88
N ARG A 230 -27.07 -35.30 -0.94
CA ARG A 230 -27.83 -34.88 0.24
C ARG A 230 -27.87 -33.36 0.29
N PHE A 231 -28.98 -32.79 0.75
CA PHE A 231 -29.08 -31.34 0.95
C PHE A 231 -28.71 -30.94 2.38
N ILE A 232 -28.17 -29.74 2.53
CA ILE A 232 -27.81 -29.11 3.79
C ILE A 232 -28.18 -27.63 3.77
N LYS A 233 -28.61 -27.09 4.92
CA LYS A 233 -28.91 -25.66 5.10
C LYS A 233 -27.64 -24.86 5.45
N GLU A 234 -26.56 -25.08 4.71
CA GLU A 234 -25.39 -24.19 4.74
C GLU A 234 -25.80 -22.79 4.23
N PRO A 235 -25.08 -21.72 4.59
CA PRO A 235 -25.45 -20.37 4.16
C PRO A 235 -25.65 -20.28 2.63
N PRO A 236 -26.77 -19.71 2.17
CA PRO A 236 -26.98 -19.44 0.75
C PRO A 236 -25.96 -18.42 0.25
N GLY A 237 -25.77 -18.35 -1.06
CA GLY A 237 -24.88 -17.36 -1.65
C GLY A 237 -25.08 -17.20 -3.13
N PHE A 238 -24.27 -16.33 -3.71
CA PHE A 238 -24.13 -16.12 -5.15
C PHE A 238 -22.70 -15.69 -5.48
N ALA A 239 -22.36 -15.53 -6.75
CA ALA A 239 -21.02 -15.10 -7.15
C ALA A 239 -21.03 -13.73 -7.82
N LEU A 240 -19.99 -12.94 -7.56
CA LEU A 240 -19.66 -11.71 -8.29
C LEU A 240 -18.44 -11.93 -9.15
N HIS A 241 -18.57 -11.72 -10.47
CA HIS A 241 -17.47 -11.79 -11.41
C HIS A 241 -17.08 -10.39 -11.86
N CYS A 242 -15.88 -9.95 -11.49
CA CYS A 242 -15.36 -8.63 -11.82
C CYS A 242 -14.27 -8.76 -12.87
N TRP A 243 -14.49 -8.16 -14.04
CA TRP A 243 -13.53 -8.08 -15.14
C TRP A 243 -12.86 -6.71 -15.23
N ARG A 244 -11.55 -6.72 -15.47
CA ARG A 244 -10.76 -5.55 -15.87
C ARG A 244 -9.73 -5.92 -16.94
N PRO A 245 -9.38 -5.02 -17.88
CA PRO A 245 -8.43 -5.33 -18.95
C PRO A 245 -7.03 -5.78 -18.48
N ASP A 246 -6.59 -5.29 -17.31
CA ASP A 246 -5.29 -5.58 -16.70
C ASP A 246 -5.28 -6.87 -15.85
N MET A 247 -6.45 -7.46 -15.59
CA MET A 247 -6.63 -8.54 -14.62
C MET A 247 -7.30 -9.79 -15.20
N GLY A 248 -8.10 -9.65 -16.26
CA GLY A 248 -9.09 -10.66 -16.64
C GLY A 248 -10.23 -10.71 -15.63
N ILE A 249 -10.81 -11.90 -15.42
CA ILE A 249 -11.91 -12.11 -14.46
C ILE A 249 -11.40 -12.50 -13.06
N SER A 250 -11.97 -11.89 -12.03
CA SER A 250 -11.96 -12.37 -10.64
C SER A 250 -13.37 -12.79 -10.23
N SER A 251 -13.52 -13.86 -9.44
CA SER A 251 -14.81 -14.34 -8.94
C SER A 251 -14.82 -14.31 -7.41
N HIS A 252 -15.84 -13.69 -6.83
CA HIS A 252 -16.02 -13.56 -5.37
C HIS A 252 -17.30 -14.28 -4.96
N LEU A 253 -17.22 -15.13 -3.94
CA LEU A 253 -18.40 -15.72 -3.31
C LEU A 253 -19.03 -14.69 -2.36
N VAL A 254 -20.31 -14.41 -2.52
CA VAL A 254 -21.08 -13.52 -1.65
C VAL A 254 -22.11 -14.35 -0.89
N PRO A 255 -21.94 -14.55 0.43
CA PRO A 255 -22.96 -15.19 1.25
C PRO A 255 -24.18 -14.28 1.40
N ILE A 256 -25.37 -14.88 1.44
CA ILE A 256 -26.64 -14.19 1.68
C ILE A 256 -27.00 -14.38 3.16
N GLY A 257 -27.08 -13.26 3.89
CA GLY A 257 -27.42 -13.25 5.32
C GLY A 257 -27.06 -11.91 5.98
N ASP A 258 -27.49 -11.74 7.23
CA ASP A 258 -27.07 -10.61 8.06
C ASP A 258 -25.80 -10.95 8.83
N TYR A 259 -24.70 -10.29 8.46
CA TYR A 259 -23.38 -10.43 9.09
C TYR A 259 -22.90 -9.13 9.76
N GLY A 260 -23.80 -8.15 9.91
CA GLY A 260 -23.48 -6.81 10.41
C GLY A 260 -22.85 -5.88 9.35
N ARG A 261 -22.50 -4.67 9.77
CA ARG A 261 -21.91 -3.64 8.88
C ARG A 261 -20.40 -3.87 8.67
N PRO A 262 -19.84 -3.48 7.51
CA PRO A 262 -18.40 -3.37 7.34
C PRO A 262 -17.78 -2.42 8.38
N PHE A 263 -16.55 -2.72 8.78
CA PHE A 263 -15.73 -1.86 9.62
C PHE A 263 -14.36 -1.69 8.97
N ASP A 264 -13.76 -0.51 9.14
CA ASP A 264 -12.40 -0.26 8.66
C ASP A 264 -11.41 -1.15 9.39
N ILE A 265 -10.47 -1.74 8.66
CA ILE A 265 -9.36 -2.47 9.25
C ILE A 265 -8.46 -1.45 9.94
N ALA A 266 -8.55 -1.39 11.27
CA ALA A 266 -7.58 -0.70 12.11
C ALA A 266 -6.62 -1.74 12.73
N PRO A 267 -5.33 -1.42 12.86
CA PRO A 267 -4.41 -2.30 13.57
C PRO A 267 -4.89 -2.42 15.03
N ASP A 268 -4.84 -3.65 15.55
CA ASP A 268 -5.37 -3.97 16.87
C ASP A 268 -4.68 -3.12 17.92
N ARG A 269 -5.44 -2.47 18.80
CA ARG A 269 -4.86 -1.61 19.85
C ARG A 269 -3.96 -2.41 20.79
N ASP A 270 -4.19 -3.71 20.88
CA ASP A 270 -3.40 -4.63 21.70
C ASP A 270 -2.26 -5.30 20.92
N ASP A 271 -2.03 -4.94 19.64
CA ASP A 271 -0.85 -5.38 18.89
C ASP A 271 0.42 -4.65 19.39
N PRO A 272 1.34 -5.36 20.07
CA PRO A 272 2.56 -4.76 20.61
C PRO A 272 3.49 -4.21 19.51
N GLY A 273 3.30 -4.60 18.24
CA GLY A 273 4.03 -4.07 17.10
C GLY A 273 3.73 -2.60 16.78
N ILE A 274 2.67 -2.01 17.35
CA ILE A 274 2.30 -0.60 17.13
C ILE A 274 3.16 0.35 17.96
N GLU A 275 3.49 0.01 19.21
CA GLU A 275 4.38 0.83 20.05
C GLU A 275 5.83 0.79 19.54
N ASP A 276 6.29 -0.36 19.04
CA ASP A 276 7.66 -0.51 18.54
C ASP A 276 7.91 0.30 17.25
N ARG A 277 6.89 0.47 16.39
CA ARG A 277 6.98 1.33 15.19
C ARG A 277 7.09 2.82 15.49
N LYS A 278 6.67 3.25 16.69
CA LYS A 278 6.74 4.65 17.16
C LYS A 278 7.84 4.87 18.21
N SER A 279 8.56 3.82 18.60
CA SER A 279 9.67 3.96 19.54
C SER A 279 10.77 4.82 18.91
N LEU A 280 11.40 5.68 19.73
CA LEU A 280 12.53 6.49 19.28
C LEU A 280 13.69 5.66 18.70
N PRO A 281 14.05 4.47 19.26
CA PRO A 281 15.07 3.60 18.65
C PRO A 281 14.71 3.11 17.24
N THR A 282 13.48 2.65 17.02
CA THR A 282 13.03 2.18 15.69
C THR A 282 12.95 3.34 14.70
N LEU A 283 12.49 4.52 15.15
CA LEU A 283 12.48 5.73 14.34
C LEU A 283 13.90 6.16 13.94
N LEU A 284 14.86 6.10 14.87
CA LEU A 284 16.27 6.40 14.60
C LEU A 284 16.84 5.50 13.50
N GLY A 285 16.66 4.18 13.60
CA GLY A 285 17.19 3.24 12.60
C GLY A 285 16.58 3.44 11.21
N ARG A 286 15.30 3.78 11.12
CA ARG A 286 14.64 4.08 9.84
C ARG A 286 15.09 5.42 9.26
N ALA A 287 15.25 6.45 10.10
CA ALA A 287 15.76 7.75 9.68
C ALA A 287 17.23 7.68 9.26
N GLU A 288 18.05 6.84 9.92
CA GLU A 288 19.45 6.60 9.55
C GLU A 288 19.58 6.04 8.13
N ALA A 289 18.68 5.12 7.73
CA ALA A 289 18.64 4.61 6.36
C ALA A 289 18.34 5.72 5.32
N VAL A 290 17.40 6.63 5.63
CA VAL A 290 17.08 7.79 4.78
C VAL A 290 18.28 8.74 4.65
N VAL A 291 18.94 9.05 5.77
CA VAL A 291 20.14 9.91 5.79
C VAL A 291 21.30 9.25 5.02
N ALA A 292 21.47 7.93 5.14
CA ALA A 292 22.48 7.19 4.40
C ALA A 292 22.23 7.19 2.88
N GLU A 293 20.97 7.07 2.44
CA GLU A 293 20.59 7.18 1.04
C GLU A 293 20.94 8.57 0.46
N ALA A 294 20.56 9.63 1.17
CA ALA A 294 20.87 11.01 0.77
C ALA A 294 22.40 11.26 0.72
N ALA A 295 23.14 10.81 1.73
CA ALA A 295 24.60 10.92 1.76
C ALA A 295 25.27 10.16 0.59
N ALA A 296 24.81 8.95 0.28
CA ALA A 296 25.30 8.18 -0.87
C ALA A 296 25.00 8.91 -2.20
N ARG A 297 23.83 9.55 -2.31
CA ARG A 297 23.45 10.34 -3.48
C ARG A 297 24.39 11.54 -3.68
N LEU A 298 24.73 12.25 -2.61
CA LEU A 298 25.69 13.36 -2.66
C LEU A 298 27.08 12.90 -3.15
N VAL A 299 27.59 11.76 -2.66
CA VAL A 299 28.87 11.21 -3.14
C VAL A 299 28.86 10.94 -4.64
N ALA A 300 27.77 10.35 -5.15
CA ALA A 300 27.61 10.08 -6.57
C ALA A 300 27.58 11.37 -7.40
N MET A 301 26.84 12.39 -6.93
CA MET A 301 26.68 13.66 -7.63
C MET A 301 27.97 14.49 -7.64
N GLN A 302 28.77 14.49 -6.56
CA GLN A 302 30.04 15.21 -6.49
C GLN A 302 31.09 14.69 -7.50
N SER A 303 30.89 13.49 -8.03
CA SER A 303 31.75 12.88 -9.05
C SER A 303 31.39 13.31 -10.49
N THR A 304 30.39 14.17 -10.65
CA THR A 304 29.92 14.69 -11.94
C THR A 304 29.96 16.23 -11.95
N PRO A 305 29.99 16.89 -13.13
CA PRO A 305 29.92 18.35 -13.19
C PRO A 305 28.62 18.87 -12.54
N LEU A 306 28.75 19.64 -11.47
CA LEU A 306 27.62 20.18 -10.72
C LEU A 306 27.19 21.54 -11.27
N ARG A 307 25.87 21.77 -11.31
CA ARG A 307 25.31 23.11 -11.49
C ARG A 307 25.21 23.82 -10.15
N THR A 308 25.71 25.05 -10.11
CA THR A 308 25.68 25.92 -8.92
C THR A 308 24.84 27.15 -9.23
N GLU A 309 23.86 27.44 -8.38
CA GLU A 309 23.06 28.66 -8.43
C GLU A 309 23.44 29.56 -7.24
N ARG A 310 23.33 30.89 -7.39
CA ARG A 310 23.59 31.82 -6.29
C ARG A 310 22.29 32.20 -5.60
N LYS A 311 22.24 32.07 -4.26
CA LYS A 311 21.12 32.51 -3.42
C LYS A 311 21.19 34.03 -3.16
N ASP A 312 22.26 34.48 -2.50
CA ASP A 312 22.53 35.90 -2.21
C ASP A 312 24.05 36.16 -2.06
N GLY A 313 24.57 37.21 -2.69
CA GLY A 313 25.99 37.57 -2.63
C GLY A 313 26.99 36.44 -2.99
N LEU A 314 27.68 35.92 -1.98
CA LEU A 314 28.66 34.82 -2.07
C LEU A 314 28.04 33.45 -1.70
N ASP A 315 26.73 33.40 -1.46
CA ASP A 315 25.96 32.20 -1.15
C ASP A 315 25.57 31.38 -2.38
N ILE A 316 25.70 30.06 -2.25
CA ILE A 316 25.46 29.11 -3.32
C ILE A 316 24.57 27.98 -2.83
N VAL A 317 23.66 27.57 -3.70
CA VAL A 317 22.93 26.31 -3.59
C VAL A 317 23.26 25.48 -4.83
N THR A 318 23.38 24.18 -4.68
CA THR A 318 23.61 23.27 -5.80
C THR A 318 22.40 22.39 -6.04
N GLU A 319 22.33 21.79 -7.23
CA GLU A 319 21.35 20.74 -7.53
C GLU A 319 21.42 19.57 -6.51
N ALA A 320 22.59 19.39 -5.86
CA ALA A 320 22.79 18.36 -4.86
C ALA A 320 22.07 18.65 -3.54
N ASP A 321 22.02 19.91 -3.09
CA ASP A 321 21.28 20.33 -1.91
C ASP A 321 19.78 20.00 -2.09
N LEU A 322 19.20 20.43 -3.22
CA LEU A 322 17.79 20.17 -3.56
C LEU A 322 17.47 18.68 -3.70
N THR A 323 18.39 17.91 -4.30
CA THR A 323 18.21 16.46 -4.49
C THR A 323 18.28 15.73 -3.15
N SER A 324 19.25 16.08 -2.31
CA SER A 324 19.40 15.52 -0.97
C SER A 324 18.18 15.85 -0.10
N GLU A 325 17.71 17.10 -0.12
CA GLU A 325 16.52 17.51 0.62
C GLU A 325 15.28 16.74 0.18
N ALA A 326 15.06 16.57 -1.13
CA ALA A 326 13.91 15.82 -1.63
C ALA A 326 13.88 14.37 -1.10
N ILE A 327 15.03 13.70 -1.05
CA ILE A 327 15.15 12.34 -0.50
C ILE A 327 14.83 12.35 1.00
N VAL A 328 15.49 13.24 1.76
CA VAL A 328 15.34 13.27 3.22
C VAL A 328 13.91 13.65 3.62
N VAL A 329 13.35 14.70 3.03
CA VAL A 329 11.99 15.18 3.35
C VAL A 329 10.95 14.11 2.99
N ALA A 330 11.04 13.49 1.81
CA ALA A 330 10.09 12.45 1.42
C ALA A 330 10.18 11.23 2.36
N GLY A 331 11.40 10.79 2.67
CA GLY A 331 11.66 9.68 3.58
C GLY A 331 11.10 9.96 4.98
N LEU A 332 11.46 11.09 5.59
CA LEU A 332 11.05 11.44 6.96
C LEU A 332 9.54 11.68 7.07
N LYS A 333 8.89 12.30 6.07
CA LYS A 333 7.42 12.42 6.05
C LYS A 333 6.72 11.07 6.01
N ALA A 334 7.28 10.08 5.32
CA ALA A 334 6.74 8.72 5.32
C ALA A 334 6.92 8.01 6.68
N LEU A 335 7.94 8.39 7.47
CA LEU A 335 8.15 7.87 8.82
C LEU A 335 7.19 8.49 9.83
N THR A 336 6.99 9.80 9.75
CA THR A 336 6.14 10.59 10.68
C THR A 336 5.31 11.62 9.91
N PRO A 337 4.13 11.24 9.39
CA PRO A 337 3.31 12.14 8.56
C PRO A 337 2.83 13.40 9.29
N ASP A 338 2.69 13.33 10.62
CA ASP A 338 2.18 14.43 11.46
C ASP A 338 3.27 15.41 11.91
N ALA A 339 4.55 15.05 11.75
CA ALA A 339 5.67 15.89 12.16
C ALA A 339 5.90 17.03 11.16
N GLY A 340 6.17 18.22 11.69
CA GLY A 340 6.59 19.35 10.87
C GLY A 340 7.97 19.13 10.25
N ILE A 341 8.31 19.95 9.26
CA ILE A 341 9.64 19.98 8.64
C ILE A 341 10.19 21.40 8.77
N LEU A 342 11.46 21.51 9.16
CA LEU A 342 12.28 22.71 9.06
C LEU A 342 13.56 22.31 8.30
N ALA A 343 13.59 22.61 7.01
CA ALA A 343 14.72 22.29 6.15
C ALA A 343 15.41 23.58 5.65
N GLU A 344 16.71 23.53 5.41
CA GLU A 344 17.50 24.69 4.98
C GLU A 344 17.01 25.30 3.66
N GLU A 345 16.63 24.47 2.67
CA GLU A 345 16.27 24.97 1.34
C GLU A 345 14.80 25.32 1.22
N SER A 346 13.91 24.47 1.74
CA SER A 346 12.45 24.68 1.66
C SER A 346 11.84 25.42 2.86
N GLY A 347 12.59 25.66 3.93
CA GLY A 347 12.14 26.36 5.11
C GLY A 347 11.20 25.54 6.00
N ALA A 348 10.36 26.23 6.77
CA ALA A 348 9.43 25.60 7.71
C ALA A 348 8.09 25.24 7.05
N SER A 349 7.56 24.05 7.35
CA SER A 349 6.19 23.68 7.03
C SER A 349 5.18 24.56 7.80
N GLN A 350 4.00 24.80 7.21
CA GLN A 350 2.95 25.57 7.87
C GLN A 350 2.16 24.72 8.88
N GLY A 351 1.77 25.34 10.00
CA GLY A 351 0.95 24.74 11.05
C GLY A 351 1.68 24.55 12.38
N ASP A 352 0.93 24.34 13.45
CA ASP A 352 1.47 23.95 14.75
C ASP A 352 1.68 22.43 14.78
N HIS A 353 2.91 22.00 14.99
CA HIS A 353 3.27 20.58 15.07
C HIS A 353 3.82 20.25 16.45
N ALA A 354 3.38 19.13 17.04
CA ALA A 354 3.88 18.64 18.33
C ALA A 354 5.35 18.16 18.26
N ALA A 355 5.80 17.78 17.07
CA ALA A 355 7.16 17.37 16.75
C ALA A 355 7.57 17.88 15.37
N ARG A 356 8.88 18.04 15.13
CA ARG A 356 9.41 18.42 13.81
C ARG A 356 10.75 17.79 13.51
N TRP A 357 11.04 17.60 12.22
CA TRP A 357 12.38 17.33 11.74
C TRP A 357 13.09 18.63 11.38
N ILE A 358 14.34 18.73 11.80
CA ILE A 358 15.24 19.82 11.45
C ILE A 358 16.31 19.21 10.53
N ILE A 359 16.47 19.76 9.33
CA ILE A 359 17.22 19.12 8.25
C ILE A 359 18.20 20.12 7.64
N ASP A 360 19.47 19.72 7.61
CA ASP A 360 20.49 20.30 6.73
C ASP A 360 20.82 19.23 5.69
N PRO A 361 20.32 19.37 4.45
CA PRO A 361 20.49 18.37 3.42
C PRO A 361 21.93 18.29 2.89
N LEU A 362 22.75 19.32 3.13
CA LEU A 362 24.16 19.39 2.72
C LEU A 362 24.94 20.42 3.56
N ASP A 363 25.33 20.05 4.79
CA ASP A 363 26.18 20.91 5.61
C ASP A 363 27.57 20.95 4.97
N GLY A 364 28.03 22.16 4.64
CA GLY A 364 29.29 22.37 3.91
C GLY A 364 29.14 22.45 2.39
N THR A 365 28.06 23.05 1.86
CA THR A 365 27.80 23.23 0.42
C THR A 365 29.01 23.77 -0.36
N ILE A 366 29.79 24.72 0.19
CA ILE A 366 30.99 25.25 -0.46
C ILE A 366 32.09 24.18 -0.56
N ASN A 367 32.31 23.41 0.50
CA ASN A 367 33.24 22.28 0.48
C ASN A 367 32.81 21.27 -0.58
N TYR A 368 31.51 20.95 -0.61
CA TYR A 368 30.94 20.04 -1.57
C TYR A 368 31.15 20.50 -3.02
N ALA A 369 30.79 21.76 -3.33
CA ALA A 369 30.93 22.36 -4.66
C ALA A 369 32.39 22.43 -5.15
N ARG A 370 33.37 22.40 -4.23
CA ARG A 370 34.81 22.40 -4.55
C ARG A 370 35.43 21.00 -4.57
N GLY A 371 34.64 19.94 -4.40
CA GLY A 371 35.14 18.58 -4.38
C GLY A 371 35.86 18.19 -3.09
N LEU A 372 35.78 19.02 -2.05
CA LEU A 372 36.36 18.74 -0.74
C LEU A 372 35.52 17.68 -0.02
N PRO A 373 36.14 16.86 0.87
CA PRO A 373 35.45 15.74 1.51
C PRO A 373 34.61 16.16 2.73
N TRP A 374 34.68 17.43 3.13
CA TRP A 374 34.11 17.95 4.37
C TRP A 374 32.67 18.43 4.18
N PHE A 375 31.74 17.48 4.02
CA PHE A 375 30.31 17.76 3.97
C PHE A 375 29.51 16.64 4.63
N SER A 376 28.29 16.93 5.05
CA SER A 376 27.42 15.94 5.68
C SER A 376 25.93 16.16 5.41
N VAL A 377 25.13 15.12 5.60
CA VAL A 377 23.67 15.24 5.77
C VAL A 377 23.39 15.22 7.27
N THR A 378 22.57 16.17 7.74
CA THR A 378 22.24 16.26 9.17
C THR A 378 20.72 16.31 9.37
N VAL A 379 20.26 15.55 10.37
CA VAL A 379 18.84 15.45 10.70
C VAL A 379 18.68 15.40 12.21
N ALA A 380 17.77 16.21 12.75
CA ALA A 380 17.34 16.14 14.14
C ALA A 380 15.82 15.98 14.24
N TYR A 381 15.36 15.16 15.18
CA TYR A 381 13.93 15.06 15.53
C TYR A 381 13.69 15.79 16.84
N GLU A 382 12.88 16.85 16.81
CA GLU A 382 12.58 17.69 17.97
C GLU A 382 11.15 17.47 18.45
N VAL A 383 10.97 17.28 19.75
CA VAL A 383 9.65 17.17 20.41
C VAL A 383 9.61 18.15 21.57
N GLY A 384 8.65 19.08 21.57
CA GLY A 384 8.51 20.08 22.63
C GLY A 384 9.73 20.99 22.81
N GLY A 385 10.47 21.28 21.74
CA GLY A 385 11.68 22.12 21.78
C GLY A 385 12.96 21.38 22.21
N GLU A 386 12.89 20.05 22.40
CA GLU A 386 14.06 19.23 22.74
C GLU A 386 14.37 18.23 21.63
N THR A 387 15.64 18.18 21.20
CA THR A 387 16.12 17.16 20.28
C THR A 387 16.06 15.78 20.94
N LYS A 388 15.28 14.86 20.37
CA LYS A 388 15.15 13.47 20.82
C LYS A 388 16.04 12.53 20.00
N LEU A 389 16.24 12.82 18.71
CA LEU A 389 17.10 12.08 17.80
C LEU A 389 18.02 13.04 17.06
N GLY A 390 19.28 12.63 16.82
CA GLY A 390 20.22 13.38 15.98
C GLY A 390 21.03 12.43 15.11
N LEU A 391 21.17 12.75 13.82
CA LEU A 391 21.91 11.97 12.84
C LEU A 391 22.84 12.90 12.05
N ILE A 392 24.09 12.47 11.85
CA ILE A 392 25.06 13.12 10.97
C ILE A 392 25.72 12.03 10.13
N ASN A 393 25.75 12.21 8.81
CA ASN A 393 26.47 11.32 7.91
C ASN A 393 27.37 12.14 6.98
N ALA A 394 28.68 12.04 7.21
CA ALA A 394 29.73 12.68 6.41
C ALA A 394 30.50 11.60 5.63
N PRO A 395 30.00 11.20 4.46
CA PRO A 395 30.38 9.92 3.84
C PRO A 395 31.83 9.88 3.35
N LYS A 396 32.39 11.01 2.86
CA LYS A 396 33.77 11.04 2.31
C LYS A 396 34.87 10.99 3.37
N ILE A 397 34.55 11.33 4.62
CA ILE A 397 35.48 11.22 5.75
C ILE A 397 35.15 10.03 6.66
N GLY A 398 34.12 9.25 6.33
CA GLY A 398 33.69 8.08 7.09
C GLY A 398 33.18 8.41 8.49
N LEU A 399 32.64 9.63 8.69
CA LEU A 399 32.07 10.03 9.98
C LEU A 399 30.56 9.79 9.98
N THR A 400 30.08 8.95 10.89
CA THR A 400 28.66 8.75 11.18
C THR A 400 28.38 8.98 12.65
N ALA A 401 27.36 9.78 12.95
CA ALA A 401 27.00 10.09 14.32
C ALA A 401 25.50 9.88 14.54
N ARG A 402 25.17 9.28 15.68
CA ARG A 402 23.79 9.10 16.13
C ARG A 402 23.64 9.54 17.58
N TYR A 403 22.53 10.17 17.88
CA TYR A 403 22.09 10.55 19.22
C TYR A 403 20.66 10.06 19.43
N LEU A 404 20.42 9.51 20.61
CA LEU A 404 19.12 9.09 21.08
C LEU A 404 18.95 9.53 22.54
N ALA A 405 17.93 10.34 22.80
CA ALA A 405 17.59 10.78 24.15
C ALA A 405 17.38 9.56 25.07
N GLY A 406 18.07 9.55 26.21
CA GLY A 406 18.06 8.44 27.17
C GLY A 406 19.12 7.35 26.92
N GLU A 407 19.63 7.20 25.70
CA GLU A 407 20.65 6.19 25.36
C GLU A 407 22.05 6.79 25.08
N GLY A 408 22.12 8.09 24.82
CA GLY A 408 23.37 8.82 24.58
C GLY A 408 23.70 8.98 23.10
N ALA A 409 24.98 9.08 22.77
CA ALA A 409 25.45 9.24 21.40
C ALA A 409 26.56 8.26 21.05
N THR A 410 26.65 7.89 19.77
CA THR A 410 27.81 7.18 19.22
C THR A 410 28.34 7.89 17.98
N ILE A 411 29.65 8.00 17.87
CA ILE A 411 30.38 8.52 16.70
C ILE A 411 31.22 7.36 16.15
N ASP A 412 31.06 7.04 14.88
CA ASP A 412 31.74 5.96 14.16
C ASP A 412 31.60 4.60 14.87
N GLY A 413 30.41 4.36 15.42
CA GLY A 413 30.07 3.14 16.16
C GLY A 413 30.59 3.06 17.60
N ALA A 414 31.39 4.02 18.05
CA ALA A 414 31.87 4.10 19.44
C ALA A 414 31.06 5.11 20.26
N PRO A 415 30.82 4.88 21.58
CA PRO A 415 30.19 5.88 22.44
C PRO A 415 30.92 7.22 22.40
N ALA A 416 30.16 8.31 22.25
CA ALA A 416 30.70 9.67 22.29
C ALA A 416 31.42 9.89 23.61
N ARG A 417 32.63 10.45 23.53
CA ARG A 417 33.46 10.85 24.66
C ARG A 417 34.31 12.02 24.22
N VAL A 418 34.16 13.16 24.89
CA VAL A 418 35.01 14.32 24.64
C VAL A 418 36.45 14.05 25.08
N SER A 419 37.38 14.88 24.63
CA SER A 419 38.79 14.76 25.00
C SER A 419 39.02 15.05 26.49
N THR A 420 40.19 14.70 27.00
CA THR A 420 40.58 14.97 28.40
C THR A 420 41.61 16.09 28.52
N THR A 421 41.81 16.87 27.45
CA THR A 421 42.71 18.03 27.41
C THR A 421 42.30 19.09 28.42
N ARG A 422 43.23 19.55 29.26
CA ARG A 422 42.93 20.39 30.44
C ARG A 422 43.26 21.87 30.28
N SER A 423 43.94 22.25 29.21
CA SER A 423 44.38 23.62 28.95
C SER A 423 44.20 23.96 27.48
N LEU A 424 43.89 25.22 27.19
CA LEU A 424 43.76 25.70 25.83
C LEU A 424 45.09 25.58 25.06
N SER A 425 46.24 25.69 25.73
CA SER A 425 47.57 25.51 25.14
C SER A 425 47.82 24.14 24.52
N ASP A 426 47.13 23.11 25.00
CA ASP A 426 47.21 21.77 24.44
C ASP A 426 46.08 21.46 23.46
N ALA A 427 45.09 22.35 23.36
CA ALA A 427 43.85 22.12 22.65
C ALA A 427 43.93 22.42 21.15
N VAL A 428 43.23 21.62 20.35
CA VAL A 428 42.89 21.89 18.96
C VAL A 428 41.45 22.37 18.89
N VAL A 429 41.26 23.62 18.46
CA VAL A 429 39.94 24.28 18.43
C VAL A 429 39.57 24.59 16.98
N SER A 430 38.33 24.30 16.60
CA SER A 430 37.81 24.69 15.29
C SER A 430 36.97 25.96 15.37
N VAL A 431 37.01 26.77 14.32
CA VAL A 431 36.26 28.02 14.22
C VAL A 431 35.56 28.08 12.85
N ILE A 432 34.27 28.42 12.84
CA ILE A 432 33.54 28.69 11.59
C ILE A 432 33.88 30.07 11.09
N LEU A 433 34.37 30.15 9.84
CA LEU A 433 34.49 31.37 9.07
C LEU A 433 34.04 31.06 7.63
N THR A 434 32.88 31.56 7.23
CA THR A 434 32.28 31.30 5.92
C THR A 434 31.91 32.58 5.18
N SER A 435 31.65 32.49 3.88
CA SER A 435 31.41 33.62 2.99
C SER A 435 30.07 34.35 3.21
N HIS A 436 29.12 33.77 3.96
CA HIS A 436 27.85 34.43 4.32
C HIS A 436 27.95 35.29 5.58
N PHE A 437 29.15 35.40 6.17
CA PHE A 437 29.39 36.31 7.28
C PHE A 437 29.49 37.75 6.74
N SER A 438 28.78 38.66 7.39
CA SER A 438 28.92 40.10 7.20
C SER A 438 30.34 40.56 7.54
N PRO A 439 30.78 41.75 7.07
CA PRO A 439 32.11 42.28 7.40
C PRO A 439 32.41 42.34 8.90
N ASP A 440 31.42 42.66 9.73
CA ASP A 440 31.55 42.67 11.21
C ASP A 440 31.75 41.24 11.75
N GLU A 441 30.93 40.28 11.32
CA GLU A 441 31.04 38.87 11.71
C GLU A 441 32.42 38.30 11.30
N VAL A 442 32.92 38.64 10.11
CA VAL A 442 34.27 38.26 9.64
C VAL A 442 35.35 38.85 10.54
N GLN A 443 35.27 40.15 10.85
CA GLN A 443 36.25 40.83 11.69
C GLN A 443 36.30 40.23 13.09
N ARG A 444 35.14 40.05 13.72
CA ARG A 444 34.99 39.45 15.05
C ARG A 444 35.53 38.03 15.10
N THR A 445 35.20 37.22 14.10
CA THR A 445 35.69 35.83 13.99
C THR A 445 37.20 35.79 13.77
N THR A 446 37.75 36.69 12.94
CA THR A 446 39.20 36.76 12.68
C THR A 446 39.97 37.13 13.95
N ARG A 447 39.42 38.00 14.81
CA ARG A 447 40.05 38.32 16.10
C ARG A 447 40.06 37.12 17.05
N VAL A 448 39.00 36.32 17.07
CA VAL A 448 38.97 35.04 17.80
C VAL A 448 40.07 34.10 17.29
N ILE A 449 40.18 33.94 15.96
CA ILE A 449 41.21 33.12 15.33
C ILE A 449 42.62 33.62 15.67
N GLU A 450 42.86 34.94 15.63
CA GLU A 450 44.15 35.54 15.94
C GLU A 450 44.57 35.26 17.38
N LEU A 451 43.64 35.38 18.35
CA LEU A 451 43.91 35.08 19.74
C LEU A 451 44.14 33.58 19.97
N LEU A 452 43.28 32.72 19.41
CA LEU A 452 43.46 31.27 19.50
C LEU A 452 44.78 30.82 18.87
N GLY A 453 45.19 31.40 17.74
CA GLY A 453 46.45 31.09 17.08
C GLY A 453 47.70 31.43 17.92
N LYS A 454 47.58 32.27 18.95
CA LYS A 454 48.66 32.60 19.89
C LYS A 454 48.73 31.63 21.07
N VAL A 455 47.61 31.02 21.46
CA VAL A 455 47.50 30.31 22.73
C VAL A 455 47.07 28.87 22.62
N ALA A 456 46.50 28.41 21.51
CA ALA A 456 46.06 27.03 21.32
C ALA A 456 47.06 26.22 20.50
N ARG A 457 47.05 24.88 20.66
CA ARG A 457 47.92 23.98 19.89
C ARG A 457 47.64 24.03 18.39
N GLY A 458 46.38 24.27 18.01
CA GLY A 458 46.03 24.47 16.62
C GLY A 458 44.62 24.99 16.44
N VAL A 459 44.45 25.79 15.38
CA VAL A 459 43.14 26.25 14.91
C VAL A 459 42.77 25.50 13.63
N ARG A 460 41.50 25.09 13.51
CA ARG A 460 40.92 24.53 12.28
C ARG A 460 39.80 25.42 11.78
N ILE A 461 39.65 25.46 10.46
CA ILE A 461 38.54 26.13 9.77
C ILE A 461 38.11 25.14 8.68
N VAL A 462 37.16 24.28 9.01
CA VAL A 462 36.67 23.23 8.11
C VAL A 462 35.40 23.68 7.40
N VAL A 463 34.52 24.38 8.11
CA VAL A 463 33.25 24.93 7.59
C VAL A 463 32.26 23.82 7.25
N SER A 464 32.05 22.94 8.24
CA SER A 464 30.93 22.00 8.32
C SER A 464 30.60 21.85 9.80
N GLY A 465 29.60 22.63 10.24
CA GLY A 465 29.33 22.84 11.66
C GLY A 465 28.99 21.56 12.40
N ALA A 466 28.26 20.66 11.74
CA ALA A 466 27.87 19.38 12.32
C ALA A 466 29.06 18.43 12.45
N VAL A 467 29.91 18.35 11.43
CA VAL A 467 31.14 17.52 11.45
C VAL A 467 32.09 17.99 12.54
N GLU A 468 32.36 19.29 12.63
CA GLU A 468 33.28 19.86 13.62
C GLU A 468 32.74 19.64 15.05
N THR A 469 31.44 19.77 15.26
CA THR A 469 30.79 19.51 16.55
C THR A 469 30.84 18.01 16.92
N ALA A 470 30.61 17.11 15.96
CA ALA A 470 30.75 15.66 16.16
C ALA A 470 32.20 15.25 16.48
N MET A 471 33.18 15.97 15.93
CA MET A 471 34.60 15.79 16.29
C MET A 471 34.90 16.23 17.73
N VAL A 472 34.24 17.26 18.24
CA VAL A 472 34.31 17.60 19.68
C VAL A 472 33.70 16.47 20.52
N ALA A 473 32.52 15.98 20.13
CA ALA A 473 31.82 14.90 20.83
C ALA A 473 32.59 13.56 20.87
N SER A 474 33.48 13.33 19.90
CA SER A 474 34.39 12.16 19.84
C SER A 474 35.79 12.43 20.37
N GLY A 475 36.07 13.64 20.86
CA GLY A 475 37.38 14.03 21.41
C GLY A 475 38.49 14.18 20.36
N ARG A 476 38.14 14.23 19.07
CA ARG A 476 39.07 14.55 17.97
C ARG A 476 39.43 16.02 17.92
N LEU A 477 38.51 16.87 18.38
CA LEU A 477 38.71 18.29 18.66
C LEU A 477 38.42 18.55 20.14
N ASP A 478 39.07 19.55 20.71
CA ASP A 478 38.88 19.94 22.10
C ASP A 478 37.82 21.03 22.26
N GLY A 479 37.61 21.82 21.20
CA GLY A 479 36.58 22.86 21.14
C GLY A 479 36.18 23.26 19.73
N PHE A 480 35.02 23.90 19.66
CA PHE A 480 34.42 24.46 18.46
C PHE A 480 33.79 25.82 18.80
N VAL A 481 34.02 26.82 17.95
CA VAL A 481 33.46 28.16 18.08
C VAL A 481 32.76 28.58 16.80
N SER A 482 31.49 28.95 16.92
CA SER A 482 30.78 29.67 15.87
C SER A 482 30.06 30.88 16.46
N LEU A 483 30.26 32.05 15.86
CA LEU A 483 29.55 33.27 16.25
C LEU A 483 28.17 33.38 15.57
N LYS A 484 27.90 32.51 14.60
CA LYS A 484 26.66 32.45 13.83
C LYS A 484 26.49 31.06 13.23
N ALA A 485 25.47 30.34 13.68
CA ALA A 485 25.08 29.03 13.17
C ALA A 485 23.56 28.91 13.18
N ASP A 486 22.99 28.45 12.07
CA ASP A 486 21.57 28.17 11.95
C ASP A 486 21.20 26.87 12.68
N ILE A 487 19.95 26.74 13.14
CA ILE A 487 19.40 25.55 13.80
C ILE A 487 19.67 24.26 13.02
N VAL A 488 19.57 24.32 11.69
CA VAL A 488 19.78 23.15 10.82
C VAL A 488 21.19 22.56 10.96
N SER A 489 22.21 23.39 11.16
CA SER A 489 23.61 22.94 11.19
C SER A 489 24.07 22.36 12.53
N HIS A 490 23.26 22.43 13.60
CA HIS A 490 23.72 22.06 14.95
C HIS A 490 22.70 21.35 15.84
N ALA A 491 21.40 21.40 15.53
CA ALA A 491 20.36 20.72 16.32
C ALA A 491 20.64 19.22 16.49
N ALA A 492 21.23 18.57 15.47
CA ALA A 492 21.63 17.17 15.52
C ALA A 492 22.90 16.92 16.37
N ALA A 493 23.84 17.87 16.35
CA ALA A 493 25.20 17.68 16.87
C ALA A 493 25.38 18.10 18.34
N MET A 494 24.69 19.15 18.81
CA MET A 494 24.82 19.62 20.20
C MET A 494 24.54 18.53 21.25
N PRO A 495 23.47 17.72 21.12
CA PRO A 495 23.19 16.69 22.12
C PRO A 495 24.29 15.62 22.21
N MET A 496 25.05 15.42 21.14
CA MET A 496 26.18 14.49 21.11
C MET A 496 27.34 14.99 21.98
N VAL A 497 27.59 16.30 22.04
CA VAL A 497 28.62 16.88 22.93
C VAL A 497 28.23 16.69 24.39
N TRP A 498 26.97 16.97 24.74
CA TRP A 498 26.48 16.73 26.11
C TRP A 498 26.54 15.25 26.49
N ALA A 499 26.09 14.36 25.59
CA ALA A 499 26.17 12.91 25.80
C ALA A 499 27.62 12.42 25.95
N GLY A 500 28.57 13.07 25.27
CA GLY A 500 30.00 12.81 25.38
C GLY A 500 30.66 13.36 26.64
N GLY A 501 29.94 14.07 27.51
CA GLY A 501 30.44 14.70 28.73
C GLY A 501 31.02 16.11 28.55
N GLY A 502 30.82 16.72 27.39
CA GLY A 502 31.24 18.09 27.09
C GLY A 502 30.21 19.15 27.47
N GLN A 503 30.49 20.39 27.07
CA GLN A 503 29.65 21.55 27.35
C GLN A 503 29.43 22.37 26.08
N VAL A 504 28.20 22.88 25.92
CA VAL A 504 27.82 23.81 24.84
C VAL A 504 27.14 25.03 25.45
N THR A 505 27.68 26.22 25.21
CA THR A 505 27.12 27.49 25.70
C THR A 505 27.06 28.53 24.60
N THR A 506 26.25 29.56 24.85
CA THR A 506 26.35 30.83 24.12
C THR A 506 27.57 31.62 24.62
N LEU A 507 27.93 32.70 23.94
CA LEU A 507 28.89 33.72 24.34
C LEU A 507 28.58 34.31 25.72
N THR A 508 27.33 34.28 26.18
CA THR A 508 26.96 34.73 27.54
C THR A 508 27.10 33.64 28.60
N GLY A 509 27.54 32.43 28.22
CA GLY A 509 27.89 31.32 29.12
C GLY A 509 26.69 30.51 29.62
N ARG A 510 25.48 30.91 29.22
CA ARG A 510 24.24 30.12 29.42
C ARG A 510 24.27 28.87 28.52
N PRO A 511 23.68 27.74 28.98
CA PRO A 511 23.48 26.56 28.14
C PRO A 511 22.80 26.93 26.82
N CYS A 512 23.35 26.44 25.72
CA CYS A 512 22.85 26.73 24.39
C CYS A 512 21.53 25.99 24.12
N ARG A 513 20.62 26.65 23.41
CA ARG A 513 19.38 26.10 22.85
C ARG A 513 19.46 26.13 21.33
N ASN A 514 18.57 25.37 20.68
CA ASN A 514 18.51 25.26 19.22
C ASN A 514 18.32 26.61 18.50
N ASP A 515 17.72 27.61 19.14
CA ASP A 515 17.40 28.95 18.60
C ASP A 515 18.47 30.01 18.87
N ASP A 516 19.43 29.76 19.78
CA ASP A 516 20.59 30.64 19.95
C ASP A 516 21.40 30.62 18.65
N LEU A 517 22.13 31.69 18.29
CA LEU A 517 22.91 31.74 17.02
C LEU A 517 24.40 31.45 17.24
N ASP A 518 24.93 31.81 18.39
CA ASP A 518 26.32 31.66 18.77
C ASP A 518 26.53 30.40 19.64
N LYS A 519 27.61 29.67 19.37
CA LYS A 519 27.93 28.41 20.04
C LYS A 519 29.41 28.30 20.33
N ILE A 520 29.69 27.95 21.59
CA ILE A 520 30.98 27.47 22.04
C ILE A 520 30.75 26.06 22.57
N ALA A 521 31.27 25.06 21.87
CA ALA A 521 31.28 23.68 22.31
C ALA A 521 32.70 23.30 22.74
N SER A 522 32.85 22.55 23.83
CA SER A 522 34.15 22.02 24.25
C SER A 522 34.02 20.74 25.06
N ASN A 523 35.16 20.17 25.40
CA ASN A 523 35.27 19.03 26.31
C ASN A 523 34.88 19.33 27.79
N GLY A 524 34.36 20.52 28.09
CA GLY A 524 34.02 20.98 29.44
C GLY A 524 35.24 21.43 30.27
N LEU A 525 36.38 20.77 30.14
CA LEU A 525 37.60 21.08 30.90
C LEU A 525 38.22 22.42 30.49
N ILE A 526 38.25 22.72 29.19
CA ILE A 526 38.79 23.99 28.66
C ILE A 526 37.72 25.08 28.49
N HIS A 527 36.47 24.83 28.90
CA HIS A 527 35.33 25.64 28.49
C HIS A 527 35.42 27.10 28.96
N GLU A 528 35.77 27.32 30.24
CA GLU A 528 35.90 28.66 30.79
C GLU A 528 37.05 29.46 30.16
N GLU A 529 38.19 28.80 29.90
CA GLU A 529 39.34 29.44 29.24
C GLU A 529 39.00 29.84 27.80
N LEU A 530 38.35 28.94 27.06
CA LEU A 530 37.89 29.21 25.69
C LEU A 530 36.84 30.33 25.67
N LEU A 531 35.84 30.29 26.54
CA LEU A 531 34.78 31.30 26.64
C LEU A 531 35.34 32.68 27.01
N ALA A 532 36.26 32.76 27.97
CA ALA A 532 36.92 34.00 28.35
C ALA A 532 37.72 34.61 27.20
N LEU A 533 38.47 33.79 26.45
CA LEU A 533 39.22 34.23 25.28
C LEU A 533 38.29 34.75 24.19
N VAL A 534 37.23 34.01 23.86
CA VAL A 534 36.28 34.44 22.83
C VAL A 534 35.62 35.76 23.24
N ARG A 535 35.18 35.92 24.49
CA ARG A 535 34.65 37.20 24.98
C ARG A 535 35.64 38.35 24.87
N HIS A 536 36.89 38.11 25.24
CA HIS A 536 37.94 39.12 25.13
C HIS A 536 38.21 39.53 23.67
N ALA A 537 38.11 38.59 22.73
CA ALA A 537 38.26 38.88 21.31
C ALA A 537 37.16 39.82 20.77
N LEU A 538 35.99 39.83 21.40
CA LEU A 538 34.80 40.56 20.97
C LEU A 538 34.60 41.90 21.69
N GLN A 539 35.49 42.23 22.65
CA GLN A 539 35.63 43.55 23.27
C GLN A 539 36.60 44.41 22.46
#